data_AF-A0A1T3W4G9-F1
#
_entry.id   AF-A0A1T3W4G9-F1
#
_cell.length_a   1.000
_cell.length_b   1.000
_cell.length_c   1.000
_cell.angle_alpha   90.00
_cell.angle_beta   90.00
_cell.angle_gamma   90.00
#
_symmetry.space_group_name_H-M   'P 1'
#
loop_
_entity.id
_entity.type
_entity.pdbx_description
1 polymer ?
#
loop_
_entity_poly.entity_id
_entity_poly.type
_entity_poly.pdbx_seq_one_letter_code
_entity_poly.pdbx_strand_id
1 'polypeptide(L)'
;MASASAAAERLGIPARRHLRSGADLLTSIGVAPGAALRAARVGRAAPTLAALTRQQRLGGIGIEFADAVGRGVAHINARVELTEDDRAGVVTKLMIQTTPAEVGKKAREIAIDKAATQPEAAGTVPVAENTDLNEMTLVQTDEGRVAATLDLDVLTGEELFAALDPLCRPVPLPDGTPDPRPAGRRRADAFGQLLRTYLSNSQRPT
;
A
#
# COMPACT_ATOMS: atom_id res chain seq x y z
N MET A 1 -16.06 -7.24 12.88
CA MET A 1 -16.05 -6.35 11.69
C MET A 1 -15.30 -6.96 10.51
N ALA A 2 -14.01 -7.30 10.64
CA ALA A 2 -13.22 -7.82 9.52
C ALA A 2 -13.85 -9.05 8.82
N SER A 3 -14.19 -10.11 9.57
CA SER A 3 -14.84 -11.30 9.00
C SER A 3 -16.21 -11.04 8.38
N ALA A 4 -16.96 -10.08 8.93
CA ALA A 4 -18.27 -9.68 8.41
C ALA A 4 -18.14 -8.90 7.09
N SER A 5 -17.14 -8.02 6.98
CA SER A 5 -16.84 -7.29 5.74
C SER A 5 -16.45 -8.26 4.62
N ALA A 6 -15.56 -9.22 4.89
CA ALA A 6 -15.18 -10.24 3.90
C ALA A 6 -16.33 -11.18 3.53
N ALA A 7 -17.22 -11.53 4.48
CA ALA A 7 -18.43 -12.28 4.17
C ALA A 7 -19.38 -11.47 3.28
N ALA A 8 -19.55 -10.17 3.56
CA ALA A 8 -20.39 -9.28 2.76
C ALA A 8 -19.87 -9.11 1.33
N GLU A 9 -18.54 -9.00 1.15
CA GLU A 9 -17.90 -8.99 -0.17
C GLU A 9 -18.18 -10.29 -0.94
N ARG A 10 -18.00 -11.46 -0.31
CA ARG A 10 -18.30 -12.77 -0.94
C ARG A 10 -19.76 -12.94 -1.33
N LEU A 11 -20.67 -12.31 -0.58
CA LEU A 11 -22.12 -12.32 -0.86
C LEU A 11 -22.54 -11.22 -1.86
N GLY A 12 -21.61 -10.43 -2.38
CA GLY A 12 -21.88 -9.34 -3.33
C GLY A 12 -22.69 -8.18 -2.74
N ILE A 13 -22.70 -8.02 -1.41
CA ILE A 13 -23.50 -6.98 -0.73
C ILE A 13 -23.09 -5.56 -1.13
N PRO A 14 -21.78 -5.20 -1.23
CA PRO A 14 -21.38 -3.86 -1.67
C PRO A 14 -21.96 -3.49 -3.03
N ALA A 15 -21.87 -4.39 -4.02
CA ALA A 15 -22.40 -4.15 -5.37
C ALA A 15 -23.91 -3.92 -5.36
N ARG A 16 -24.67 -4.70 -4.56
CA ARG A 16 -26.13 -4.51 -4.38
C ARG A 16 -26.51 -3.18 -3.72
N ARG A 17 -25.55 -2.50 -3.09
CA ARG A 17 -25.70 -1.19 -2.45
C ARG A 17 -25.05 -0.06 -3.24
N HIS A 18 -24.62 -0.31 -4.49
CA HIS A 18 -23.87 0.65 -5.32
C HIS A 18 -22.55 1.12 -4.69
N LEU A 19 -21.93 0.26 -3.88
CA LEU A 19 -20.63 0.47 -3.26
C LEU A 19 -19.57 -0.39 -3.96
N ARG A 20 -18.30 0.05 -3.92
CA ARG A 20 -17.21 -0.62 -4.64
C ARG A 20 -16.56 -1.72 -3.81
N SER A 21 -16.59 -1.59 -2.48
CA SER A 21 -15.86 -2.49 -1.58
C SER A 21 -16.55 -2.76 -0.25
N GLY A 22 -16.08 -3.77 0.48
CA GLY A 22 -16.45 -3.99 1.87
C GLY A 22 -15.97 -2.89 2.81
N ALA A 23 -14.94 -2.12 2.43
CA ALA A 23 -14.54 -0.92 3.17
C ALA A 23 -15.58 0.20 3.00
N ASP A 24 -16.06 0.44 1.78
CA ASP A 24 -17.13 1.42 1.52
C ASP A 24 -18.40 1.06 2.29
N LEU A 25 -18.71 -0.24 2.38
CA LEU A 25 -19.83 -0.74 3.18
C LEU A 25 -19.65 -0.40 4.67
N LEU A 26 -18.45 -0.63 5.23
CA LEU A 26 -18.15 -0.27 6.62
C LEU A 26 -18.21 1.25 6.85
N THR A 27 -17.71 2.04 5.90
CA THR A 27 -17.80 3.50 5.96
C THR A 27 -19.25 3.98 5.89
N SER A 28 -20.10 3.36 5.07
CA SER A 28 -21.53 3.71 4.98
C SER A 28 -22.30 3.48 6.29
N ILE A 29 -21.79 2.64 7.20
CA ILE A 29 -22.39 2.38 8.52
C ILE A 29 -21.65 3.11 9.66
N GLY A 30 -20.80 4.09 9.35
CA GLY A 30 -20.17 4.98 10.32
C GLY A 30 -18.79 4.55 10.81
N VAL A 31 -18.15 3.55 10.19
CA VAL A 31 -16.74 3.21 10.50
C VAL A 31 -15.81 4.20 9.82
N ALA A 32 -14.86 4.77 10.58
CA ALA A 32 -13.84 5.67 10.05
C ALA A 32 -13.12 5.04 8.83
N PRO A 33 -12.85 5.79 7.74
CA PRO A 33 -12.31 5.23 6.49
C PRO A 33 -11.04 4.38 6.67
N GLY A 34 -10.08 4.85 7.49
CA GLY A 34 -8.86 4.10 7.78
C GLY A 34 -9.12 2.76 8.48
N ALA A 35 -10.04 2.73 9.44
CA ALA A 35 -10.45 1.52 10.16
C ALA A 35 -11.24 0.56 9.27
N ALA A 36 -12.09 1.10 8.37
CA ALA A 36 -12.86 0.33 7.41
C ALA A 36 -11.95 -0.41 6.41
N LEU A 37 -10.99 0.30 5.80
CA LEU A 37 -10.00 -0.28 4.88
C LEU A 37 -9.19 -1.39 5.54
N ARG A 38 -8.75 -1.15 6.78
CA ARG A 38 -8.00 -2.12 7.57
C ARG A 38 -8.82 -3.37 7.88
N ALA A 39 -10.06 -3.19 8.34
CA ALA A 39 -10.94 -4.31 8.62
C ALA A 39 -11.24 -5.14 7.36
N ALA A 40 -11.44 -4.49 6.21
CA ALA A 40 -11.62 -5.19 4.94
C ALA A 40 -10.37 -6.00 4.55
N ARG A 41 -9.16 -5.43 4.68
CA ARG A 41 -7.90 -6.14 4.39
C ARG A 41 -7.68 -7.33 5.32
N VAL A 42 -7.84 -7.16 6.63
CA VAL A 42 -7.74 -8.26 7.61
C VAL A 42 -8.76 -9.35 7.33
N GLY A 43 -9.98 -8.96 6.91
CA GLY A 43 -11.03 -9.89 6.50
C GLY A 43 -10.63 -10.72 5.27
N ARG A 44 -10.08 -10.07 4.24
CA ARG A 44 -9.60 -10.74 3.01
C ARG A 44 -8.43 -11.68 3.27
N ALA A 45 -7.55 -11.35 4.21
CA ALA A 45 -6.43 -12.21 4.60
C ALA A 45 -6.83 -13.39 5.52
N ALA A 46 -8.07 -13.44 6.02
CA ALA A 46 -8.49 -14.44 7.00
C ALA A 46 -8.38 -15.90 6.53
N PRO A 47 -8.70 -16.26 5.27
CA PRO A 47 -8.58 -17.65 4.81
C PRO A 47 -7.13 -18.13 4.77
N THR A 48 -6.18 -17.26 4.37
CA THR A 48 -4.76 -17.60 4.26
C THR A 48 -4.01 -17.45 5.58
N LEU A 49 -4.52 -16.63 6.51
CA LEU A 49 -3.92 -16.34 7.82
C LEU A 49 -4.90 -16.64 8.98
N ALA A 50 -5.46 -17.84 9.00
CA ALA A 50 -6.52 -18.23 9.94
C ALA A 50 -6.09 -18.12 11.42
N ALA A 51 -4.85 -18.50 11.74
CA ALA A 51 -4.31 -18.41 13.11
C ALA A 51 -4.17 -16.95 13.58
N LEU A 52 -3.60 -16.09 12.73
CA LEU A 52 -3.46 -14.65 13.00
C LEU A 52 -4.82 -13.99 13.24
N THR A 53 -5.78 -14.23 12.34
CA THR A 53 -7.11 -13.62 12.47
C THR A 53 -7.90 -14.18 13.65
N ARG A 54 -7.67 -15.44 14.05
CA ARG A 54 -8.22 -16.00 15.29
C ARG A 54 -7.68 -15.27 16.52
N GLN A 55 -6.36 -15.07 16.60
CA GLN A 55 -5.74 -14.31 17.69
C GLN A 55 -6.27 -12.86 17.75
N GLN A 56 -6.41 -12.21 16.60
CA GLN A 56 -7.01 -10.87 16.51
C GLN A 56 -8.45 -10.85 17.05
N ARG A 57 -9.30 -11.83 16.67
CA ARG A 57 -10.69 -11.90 17.14
C ARG A 57 -10.82 -12.12 18.64
N LEU A 58 -9.88 -12.85 19.23
CA LEU A 58 -9.84 -13.11 20.67
C LEU A 58 -9.20 -11.96 21.47
N GLY A 59 -8.82 -10.86 20.82
CA GLY A 59 -8.18 -9.71 21.47
C GLY A 59 -6.71 -9.93 21.81
N GLY A 60 -6.11 -11.05 21.36
CA GLY A 60 -4.69 -11.34 21.60
C GLY A 60 -3.74 -10.41 20.85
N ILE A 61 -4.21 -9.80 19.75
CA ILE A 61 -3.47 -8.76 19.00
C ILE A 61 -4.42 -7.68 18.49
N GLY A 62 -3.89 -6.46 18.36
CA GLY A 62 -4.60 -5.34 17.73
C GLY A 62 -4.82 -5.55 16.24
N ILE A 63 -5.90 -4.98 15.70
CA ILE A 63 -6.22 -5.06 14.26
C ILE A 63 -5.17 -4.37 13.39
N GLU A 64 -4.50 -3.33 13.90
CA GLU A 64 -3.34 -2.68 13.27
C GLU A 64 -2.21 -3.66 12.97
N PHE A 65 -1.90 -4.48 13.97
CA PHE A 65 -0.81 -5.43 13.91
C PHE A 65 -1.17 -6.58 12.97
N ALA A 66 -2.40 -7.10 13.06
CA ALA A 66 -2.90 -8.11 12.13
C ALA A 66 -2.89 -7.63 10.66
N ASP A 67 -3.28 -6.38 10.40
CA ASP A 67 -3.21 -5.79 9.07
C ASP A 67 -1.77 -5.63 8.59
N ALA A 68 -0.84 -5.22 9.46
CA ALA A 68 0.57 -5.12 9.12
C ALA A 68 1.18 -6.48 8.75
N VAL A 69 0.87 -7.55 9.51
CA VAL A 69 1.34 -8.90 9.20
C VAL A 69 0.73 -9.39 7.88
N GLY A 70 -0.58 -9.17 7.67
CA GLY A 70 -1.25 -9.53 6.43
C GLY A 70 -0.62 -8.85 5.20
N ARG A 71 -0.37 -7.54 5.29
CA ARG A 71 0.34 -6.79 4.23
C ARG A 71 1.77 -7.27 4.04
N GLY A 72 2.48 -7.57 5.12
CA GLY A 72 3.85 -8.09 5.05
C GLY A 72 3.94 -9.43 4.31
N VAL A 73 3.03 -10.35 4.61
CA VAL A 73 2.95 -11.65 3.90
C VAL A 73 2.60 -11.44 2.43
N ALA A 74 1.61 -10.59 2.12
CA ALA A 74 1.24 -10.29 0.75
C ALA A 74 2.40 -9.67 -0.04
N HIS A 75 3.13 -8.73 0.57
CA HIS A 75 4.29 -8.07 -0.02
C HIS A 75 5.41 -9.06 -0.39
N ILE A 76 5.70 -10.03 0.50
CA ILE A 76 6.69 -11.07 0.24
C ILE A 76 6.19 -12.03 -0.85
N ASN A 77 4.94 -12.50 -0.74
CA ASN A 77 4.37 -13.46 -1.68
C ASN A 77 4.24 -12.93 -3.11
N ALA A 78 4.09 -11.61 -3.28
CA ALA A 78 4.07 -10.97 -4.59
C ALA A 78 5.44 -11.04 -5.29
N ARG A 79 6.54 -11.05 -4.52
CA ARG A 79 7.92 -11.04 -5.04
C ARG A 79 8.54 -12.42 -5.14
N VAL A 80 8.10 -13.33 -4.29
CA VAL A 80 8.66 -14.68 -4.12
C VAL A 80 7.50 -15.63 -3.87
N GLU A 81 7.36 -16.67 -4.68
CA GLU A 81 6.39 -17.74 -4.40
C GLU A 81 6.72 -18.39 -3.05
N LEU A 82 5.74 -18.38 -2.13
CA LEU A 82 5.89 -18.99 -0.82
C LEU A 82 5.16 -20.32 -0.80
N THR A 83 5.89 -21.38 -0.44
CA THR A 83 5.29 -22.64 0.03
C THR A 83 4.51 -22.37 1.33
N GLU A 84 3.60 -23.28 1.72
CA GLU A 84 2.84 -23.12 2.96
C GLU A 84 3.74 -23.12 4.20
N ASP A 85 4.81 -23.92 4.21
CA ASP A 85 5.79 -23.95 5.29
C ASP A 85 6.61 -22.64 5.36
N ASP A 86 7.04 -22.12 4.21
CA ASP A 86 7.68 -20.82 4.12
C ASP A 86 6.77 -19.70 4.63
N ARG A 87 5.48 -19.74 4.25
CA ARG A 87 4.47 -18.77 4.70
C ARG A 87 4.32 -18.80 6.21
N ALA A 88 4.22 -19.98 6.83
CA ALA A 88 4.14 -20.12 8.28
C ALA A 88 5.40 -19.59 8.99
N GLY A 89 6.59 -19.87 8.44
CA GLY A 89 7.86 -19.34 8.94
C GLY A 89 7.93 -17.81 8.84
N VAL A 90 7.48 -17.23 7.73
CA VAL A 90 7.37 -15.77 7.54
C VAL A 90 6.43 -15.16 8.57
N VAL A 91 5.22 -15.70 8.72
CA VAL A 91 4.24 -15.20 9.70
C VAL A 91 4.85 -15.21 11.11
N THR A 92 5.54 -16.29 11.48
CA THR A 92 6.21 -16.40 12.78
C THR A 92 7.24 -15.29 12.98
N LYS A 93 8.10 -15.04 11.98
CA LYS A 93 9.11 -13.95 12.03
C LYS A 93 8.46 -12.56 12.14
N LEU A 94 7.33 -12.34 11.47
CA LEU A 94 6.60 -11.08 11.53
C LEU A 94 5.91 -10.88 12.89
N MET A 95 5.39 -11.95 13.49
CA MET A 95 4.73 -11.92 14.80
C MET A 95 5.67 -11.63 15.98
N ILE A 96 6.99 -11.76 15.79
CA ILE A 96 8.00 -11.38 16.80
C ILE A 96 8.13 -9.86 16.95
N GLN A 97 7.77 -9.10 15.91
CA GLN A 97 7.91 -7.65 15.93
C GLN A 97 6.93 -7.02 16.92
N THR A 98 7.28 -5.86 17.48
CA THR A 98 6.49 -5.23 18.54
C THR A 98 5.52 -4.17 18.00
N THR A 99 5.84 -3.60 16.84
CA THR A 99 5.01 -2.54 16.22
C THR A 99 4.64 -2.86 14.76
N PRO A 100 3.51 -2.32 14.26
CA PRO A 100 3.14 -2.42 12.85
C PRO A 100 4.22 -1.91 11.87
N ALA A 101 5.00 -0.89 12.27
CA ALA A 101 6.08 -0.35 11.46
C ALA A 101 7.25 -1.33 11.36
N GLU A 102 7.63 -1.97 12.47
CA GLU A 102 8.66 -3.02 12.50
C GLU A 102 8.25 -4.24 11.67
N VAL A 103 6.97 -4.64 11.71
CA VAL A 103 6.44 -5.70 10.83
C VAL A 103 6.68 -5.34 9.36
N GLY A 104 6.35 -4.11 8.97
CA GLY A 104 6.57 -3.64 7.60
C GLY A 104 8.05 -3.57 7.20
N LYS A 105 8.94 -3.19 8.13
CA LYS A 105 10.39 -3.21 7.89
C LYS A 105 10.89 -4.65 7.73
N LYS A 106 10.49 -5.55 8.63
CA LYS A 106 10.91 -6.95 8.60
C LYS A 106 10.41 -7.69 7.37
N ALA A 107 9.20 -7.39 6.91
CA ALA A 107 8.67 -7.97 5.68
C ALA A 107 9.52 -7.60 4.45
N ARG A 108 9.98 -6.36 4.36
CA ARG A 108 10.87 -5.90 3.28
C ARG A 108 12.23 -6.59 3.35
N GLU A 109 12.82 -6.69 4.54
CA GLU A 109 14.08 -7.43 4.74
C GLU A 109 13.94 -8.88 4.24
N ILE A 110 12.88 -9.59 4.66
CA ILE A 110 12.64 -10.97 4.22
C ILE A 110 12.43 -11.07 2.71
N ALA A 111 11.73 -10.11 2.10
CA ALA A 111 11.50 -10.10 0.67
C ALA A 111 12.82 -9.92 -0.11
N ILE A 112 13.68 -9.00 0.33
CA ILE A 112 15.01 -8.77 -0.27
C ILE A 112 15.88 -10.01 -0.12
N ASP A 113 15.97 -10.58 1.09
CA ASP A 113 16.78 -11.77 1.35
C ASP A 113 16.34 -12.95 0.48
N LYS A 114 15.03 -13.21 0.40
CA LYS A 114 14.50 -14.32 -0.41
C LYS A 114 14.69 -14.08 -1.90
N ALA A 115 14.43 -12.87 -2.39
CA ALA A 115 14.64 -12.53 -3.81
C ALA A 115 16.10 -12.70 -4.22
N ALA A 116 17.06 -12.31 -3.37
CA ALA A 116 18.49 -12.48 -3.65
C ALA A 116 18.95 -13.94 -3.71
N THR A 117 18.23 -14.86 -3.05
CA THR A 117 18.57 -16.29 -3.00
C THR A 117 17.85 -17.14 -4.05
N GLN A 118 16.85 -16.58 -4.75
CA GLN A 118 16.17 -17.32 -5.81
C GLN A 118 17.08 -17.40 -7.04
N PRO A 119 17.23 -18.59 -7.64
CA PRO A 119 17.93 -18.70 -8.92
C PRO A 119 17.17 -17.87 -9.96
N GLU A 120 17.87 -17.01 -10.68
CA GLU A 120 17.34 -16.32 -11.85
C GLU A 120 16.97 -17.38 -12.89
N ALA A 121 15.71 -17.79 -12.91
CA ALA A 121 15.21 -18.70 -13.92
C ALA A 121 15.21 -17.94 -15.26
N ALA A 122 15.70 -18.58 -16.32
CA ALA A 122 15.69 -17.97 -17.64
C ALA A 122 14.25 -17.59 -18.02
N GLY A 123 13.98 -16.28 -18.15
CA GLY A 123 12.66 -15.73 -18.47
C GLY A 123 11.86 -15.13 -17.30
N THR A 124 12.38 -15.12 -16.07
CA THR A 124 11.74 -14.35 -14.99
C THR A 124 12.12 -12.86 -15.04
N VAL A 125 11.11 -12.00 -14.96
CA VAL A 125 11.29 -10.54 -14.90
C VAL A 125 11.86 -10.16 -13.53
N PRO A 126 12.95 -9.37 -13.46
CA PRO A 126 13.47 -8.87 -12.18
C PRO A 126 12.42 -8.11 -11.38
N VAL A 127 12.44 -8.22 -10.05
CA VAL A 127 11.47 -7.54 -9.17
C VAL A 127 11.40 -6.04 -9.44
N ALA A 128 12.53 -5.40 -9.75
CA ALA A 128 12.60 -3.97 -10.04
C ALA A 128 11.94 -3.58 -11.36
N GLU A 129 11.80 -4.50 -12.32
CA GLU A 129 11.22 -4.27 -13.65
C GLU A 129 9.79 -4.80 -13.75
N ASN A 130 9.29 -5.48 -12.72
CA ASN A 130 8.01 -6.14 -12.74
C ASN A 130 6.86 -5.15 -12.45
N THR A 131 6.18 -4.71 -13.51
CA THR A 131 5.03 -3.80 -13.46
C THR A 131 3.81 -4.38 -12.73
N ASP A 132 3.69 -5.72 -12.62
CA ASP A 132 2.57 -6.35 -11.90
C ASP A 132 2.66 -6.09 -10.38
N LEU A 133 3.83 -5.67 -9.89
CA LEU A 133 4.05 -5.29 -8.51
C LEU A 133 3.73 -3.82 -8.22
N ASN A 134 3.36 -3.04 -9.24
CA ASN A 134 3.05 -1.62 -9.06
C ASN A 134 1.84 -1.45 -8.16
N GLU A 135 2.04 -0.75 -7.05
CA GLU A 135 1.00 -0.49 -6.05
C GLU A 135 0.99 1.00 -5.69
N MET A 136 -0.22 1.58 -5.67
CA MET A 136 -0.47 2.91 -5.13
C MET A 136 -1.54 2.84 -4.05
N THR A 137 -1.25 3.43 -2.89
CA THR A 137 -2.29 3.69 -1.89
C THR A 137 -2.68 5.16 -1.92
N LEU A 138 -3.97 5.42 -1.76
CA LEU A 138 -4.56 6.75 -1.60
C LEU A 138 -5.51 6.71 -0.41
N VAL A 139 -5.10 7.31 0.70
CA VAL A 139 -5.84 7.28 1.97
C VAL A 139 -6.16 8.70 2.38
N GLN A 140 -7.45 8.99 2.53
CA GLN A 140 -7.86 10.23 3.19
C GLN A 140 -7.64 10.10 4.70
N THR A 141 -6.88 11.03 5.27
CA THR A 141 -6.60 11.12 6.70
C THR A 141 -7.77 11.74 7.45
N ASP A 142 -7.75 11.63 8.77
CA ASP A 142 -8.79 12.22 9.63
C ASP A 142 -8.81 13.77 9.56
N GLU A 143 -7.72 14.39 9.10
CA GLU A 143 -7.62 15.83 8.81
C GLU A 143 -8.17 16.21 7.42
N GLY A 144 -8.73 15.25 6.68
CA GLY A 144 -9.22 15.44 5.32
C GLY A 144 -8.12 15.55 4.25
N ARG A 145 -6.84 15.43 4.63
CA ARG A 145 -5.70 15.40 3.70
C ARG A 145 -5.60 14.03 3.03
N VAL A 146 -4.90 13.95 1.91
CA VAL A 146 -4.62 12.66 1.25
C VAL A 146 -3.17 12.27 1.52
N ALA A 147 -2.99 11.09 2.10
CA ALA A 147 -1.70 10.41 2.20
C ALA A 147 -1.61 9.36 1.09
N ALA A 148 -0.47 9.33 0.39
CA ALA A 148 -0.23 8.38 -0.68
C ALA A 148 1.10 7.64 -0.47
N THR A 149 1.14 6.37 -0.89
CA THR A 149 2.39 5.60 -1.04
C THR A 149 2.44 5.03 -2.44
N LEU A 150 3.62 5.01 -3.03
CA LEU A 150 3.88 4.46 -4.36
C LEU A 150 4.99 3.41 -4.22
N ASP A 151 4.76 2.23 -4.79
CA ASP A 151 5.73 1.17 -5.03
C ASP A 151 5.64 0.90 -6.53
N LEU A 152 6.66 1.32 -7.29
CA LEU A 152 6.64 1.34 -8.76
C LEU A 152 7.89 0.62 -9.27
N ASP A 153 7.75 0.00 -10.44
CA ASP A 153 8.86 -0.50 -11.23
C ASP A 153 9.82 0.64 -11.61
N VAL A 154 11.01 0.25 -12.03
CA VAL A 154 12.11 1.17 -12.34
C VAL A 154 11.74 2.13 -13.46
N LEU A 155 11.05 1.68 -14.51
CA LEU A 155 10.69 2.50 -15.66
C LEU A 155 9.64 3.55 -15.26
N THR A 156 8.53 3.11 -14.64
CA THR A 156 7.49 4.05 -14.18
C THR A 156 8.04 5.00 -13.10
N GLY A 157 8.94 4.52 -12.25
CA GLY A 157 9.64 5.33 -11.26
C GLY A 157 10.52 6.42 -11.89
N GLU A 158 11.31 6.07 -12.90
CA GLU A 158 12.12 7.02 -13.67
C GLU A 158 11.26 8.07 -14.38
N GLU A 159 10.14 7.67 -14.98
CA GLU A 159 9.18 8.59 -15.59
C GLU A 159 8.61 9.57 -14.55
N LEU A 160 8.27 9.09 -13.36
CA LEU A 160 7.80 9.95 -12.26
C LEU A 160 8.88 10.96 -11.83
N PHE A 161 10.13 10.52 -11.68
CA PHE A 161 11.24 11.42 -11.36
C PHE A 161 11.48 12.44 -12.47
N ALA A 162 11.52 12.00 -13.73
CA ALA A 162 11.70 12.87 -14.88
C ALA A 162 10.59 13.92 -15.01
N ALA A 163 9.35 13.56 -14.70
CA ALA A 163 8.22 14.49 -14.72
C ALA A 163 8.27 15.51 -13.56
N LEU A 164 8.72 15.09 -12.37
CA LEU A 164 8.77 15.95 -11.18
C LEU A 164 10.00 16.84 -11.14
N ASP A 165 11.15 16.37 -11.61
CA ASP A 165 12.45 17.02 -11.46
C ASP A 165 12.48 18.48 -11.96
N PRO A 166 11.96 18.81 -13.16
CA PRO A 166 11.91 20.19 -13.63
C PRO A 166 11.06 21.10 -12.72
N LEU A 167 9.98 20.56 -12.16
CA LEU A 167 9.00 21.29 -11.35
C LEU A 167 9.45 21.45 -9.88
N CYS A 168 10.37 20.59 -9.41
CA CYS A 168 10.90 20.61 -8.05
C CYS A 168 12.09 21.55 -7.85
N ARG A 169 12.64 22.12 -8.93
CA ARG A 169 13.80 23.00 -8.89
C ARG A 169 13.52 24.22 -7.99
N PRO A 170 14.45 24.59 -7.09
CA PRO A 170 14.30 25.81 -6.29
C PRO A 170 14.17 27.03 -7.19
N VAL A 171 13.25 27.93 -6.86
CA VAL A 171 13.08 29.23 -7.50
C VAL A 171 13.53 30.30 -6.50
N PRO A 172 14.71 30.91 -6.69
CA PRO A 172 15.16 32.03 -5.86
C PRO A 172 14.19 33.21 -5.92
N LEU A 173 14.15 33.98 -4.85
CA LEU A 173 13.42 35.24 -4.81
C LEU A 173 14.13 36.32 -5.66
N PRO A 174 13.43 37.40 -6.06
CA PRO A 174 14.03 38.45 -6.89
C PRO A 174 15.26 39.13 -6.28
N ASP A 175 15.39 39.10 -4.95
CA ASP A 175 16.53 39.61 -4.18
C ASP A 175 17.72 38.64 -4.14
N GLY A 176 17.61 37.48 -4.78
CA GLY A 176 18.62 36.41 -4.78
C GLY A 176 18.55 35.48 -3.57
N THR A 177 17.61 35.68 -2.65
CA THR A 177 17.41 34.80 -1.50
C THR A 177 17.00 33.40 -1.98
N PRO A 178 17.53 32.31 -1.38
CA PRO A 178 17.14 30.95 -1.75
C PRO A 178 15.63 30.71 -1.63
N ASP A 179 15.11 29.78 -2.43
CA ASP A 179 13.69 29.41 -2.39
C ASP A 179 13.26 29.05 -0.95
N PRO A 180 12.28 29.78 -0.37
CA PRO A 180 11.86 29.54 1.01
C PRO A 180 11.09 28.23 1.19
N ARG A 181 10.66 27.58 0.09
CA ARG A 181 9.93 26.31 0.15
C ARG A 181 10.89 25.15 0.44
N PRO A 182 10.65 24.33 1.47
CA PRO A 182 11.44 23.12 1.68
C PRO A 182 11.23 22.11 0.55
N ALA A 183 12.18 21.18 0.36
CA ALA A 183 12.15 20.20 -0.72
C ALA A 183 10.84 19.38 -0.76
N GLY A 184 10.31 18.98 0.40
CA GLY A 184 9.04 18.28 0.49
C GLY A 184 7.85 19.09 -0.03
N ARG A 185 7.83 20.41 0.24
CA ARG A 185 6.79 21.31 -0.27
C ARG A 185 6.92 21.49 -1.79
N ARG A 186 8.14 21.67 -2.31
CA ARG A 186 8.37 21.78 -3.77
C ARG A 186 7.90 20.53 -4.52
N ARG A 187 8.17 19.32 -3.99
CA ARG A 187 7.68 18.06 -4.56
C ARG A 187 6.16 17.95 -4.53
N ALA A 188 5.52 18.34 -3.42
CA ALA A 188 4.06 18.34 -3.32
C ALA A 188 3.42 19.34 -4.31
N ASP A 189 3.98 20.54 -4.44
CA ASP A 189 3.53 21.56 -5.38
C ASP A 189 3.67 21.07 -6.84
N ALA A 190 4.81 20.43 -7.16
CA ALA A 190 5.10 19.83 -8.46
C ALA A 190 4.10 18.72 -8.82
N PHE A 191 3.83 17.80 -7.89
CA PHE A 191 2.83 16.74 -8.09
C PHE A 191 1.43 17.34 -8.32
N GLY A 192 1.05 18.36 -7.55
CA GLY A 192 -0.19 19.10 -7.77
C GLY A 192 -0.27 19.76 -9.14
N GLN A 193 0.86 20.23 -9.68
CA GLN A 193 0.92 20.80 -11.02
C GLN A 193 0.72 19.73 -12.10
N LEU A 194 1.33 18.55 -11.96
CA LEU A 194 1.10 17.42 -12.89
C LEU A 194 -0.39 17.04 -12.95
N LEU A 195 -1.04 16.93 -11.79
CA LEU A 195 -2.47 16.64 -11.72
C LEU A 195 -3.33 17.69 -12.41
N ARG A 196 -3.05 18.99 -12.18
CA ARG A 196 -3.77 20.08 -12.85
C ARG A 196 -3.57 20.03 -14.35
N THR A 197 -2.33 19.82 -14.81
CA THR A 197 -2.01 19.71 -16.24
C THR A 197 -2.78 18.55 -16.87
N TYR A 198 -2.72 17.35 -16.27
CA TYR A 198 -3.48 16.19 -16.73
C TYR A 198 -4.99 16.47 -16.78
N LEU A 199 -5.55 17.08 -15.74
CA LEU A 199 -6.98 17.37 -15.67
C LEU A 199 -7.40 18.46 -16.66
N SER A 200 -6.53 19.41 -16.98
CA SER A 200 -6.79 20.47 -17.97
C SER A 200 -6.64 20.01 -19.41
N ASN A 201 -6.03 18.84 -19.65
CA ASN A 201 -5.82 18.32 -21.00
C ASN A 201 -7.14 17.79 -21.58
N SER A 202 -7.62 18.42 -22.65
CA SER A 202 -8.86 18.04 -23.34
C SER A 202 -8.81 16.67 -24.01
N GLN A 203 -7.61 16.13 -24.26
CA GLN A 203 -7.40 14.80 -24.85
C GLN A 203 -7.03 13.74 -23.80
N ARG A 204 -7.26 13.99 -22.50
CA ARG A 204 -6.95 13.00 -21.46
C ARG A 204 -7.81 11.73 -21.64
N PRO A 205 -7.25 10.52 -21.40
CA PRO A 205 -8.04 9.30 -21.32
C PRO A 205 -9.13 9.40 -20.24
N THR A 206 -10.30 8.81 -20.50
CA THR A 206 -11.45 8.74 -19.56
C THR A 206 -11.65 7.35 -19.00
#